data_AF-S2YYZ2-F1
#
_entry.id   AF-S2YYZ2-F1
#
_cell.length_a   1.000
_cell.length_b   1.000
_cell.length_c   1.000
_cell.angle_alpha   90.00
_cell.angle_beta   90.00
_cell.angle_gamma   90.00
#
_symmetry.space_group_name_H-M   'P 1'
#
loop_
_entity.id
_entity.type
_entity.pdbx_description
1 polymer ?
#
loop_
_entity_poly.entity_id
_entity_poly.type
_entity_poly.pdbx_seq_one_letter_code
_entity_poly.pdbx_strand_id
1 'polypeptide(L)'
;MLPERGGVDAVWGDAVIEVAKRGGQDIVRPRHPDAPLRTAFTGTPAYAPDPRWTVTGRYVPFDTPRPTTVGAAVESLEHVYDAPGRVEFELDGRSLSLTAFPGHGAGRLMVLFTDATSGVTTYAANRSLSLEPPAADGTVVLDFNRATNLPCAYTDLATCPLPPAENRLPVAIEAGQKIPRERGGS
;
A
#
# COMPACT_ATOMS: atom_id res chain seq x y z
N MET A 1 10.30 21.94 -18.13
CA MET A 1 10.44 20.51 -17.78
C MET A 1 9.75 20.27 -16.45
N LEU A 2 9.01 19.18 -16.32
CA LEU A 2 8.38 18.79 -15.06
C LEU A 2 9.47 18.33 -14.06
N PRO A 3 9.42 18.74 -12.78
CA PRO A 3 10.33 18.23 -11.76
C PRO A 3 10.02 16.75 -11.45
N GLU A 4 10.99 15.99 -10.93
CA GLU A 4 10.78 14.63 -10.44
C GLU A 4 9.64 14.60 -9.40
N ARG A 5 8.74 13.61 -9.49
CA ARG A 5 7.45 13.54 -8.76
C ARG A 5 6.45 14.66 -9.06
N GLY A 6 6.73 15.57 -9.99
CA GLY A 6 5.80 16.57 -10.49
C GLY A 6 4.79 16.01 -11.51
N GLY A 7 3.75 16.78 -11.79
CA GLY A 7 2.75 16.47 -12.82
C GLY A 7 1.91 17.68 -13.20
N VAL A 8 1.30 17.61 -14.39
CA VAL A 8 0.33 18.59 -14.90
C VAL A 8 -0.83 17.84 -15.53
N ASP A 9 -2.05 18.33 -15.30
CA ASP A 9 -3.26 17.79 -15.90
C ASP A 9 -3.65 18.60 -17.15
N ALA A 10 -3.81 17.91 -18.27
CA ALA A 10 -4.44 18.45 -19.47
C ALA A 10 -5.89 17.94 -19.55
N VAL A 11 -6.86 18.84 -19.73
CA VAL A 11 -8.29 18.51 -19.70
C VAL A 11 -8.91 18.76 -21.07
N TRP A 12 -9.70 17.82 -21.57
CA TRP A 12 -10.50 17.97 -22.79
C TRP A 12 -11.86 17.28 -22.62
N GLY A 13 -12.93 18.08 -22.58
CA GLY A 13 -14.25 17.58 -22.18
C GLY A 13 -14.16 16.93 -20.80
N ASP A 14 -14.59 15.67 -20.71
CA ASP A 14 -14.53 14.86 -19.50
C ASP A 14 -13.22 14.07 -19.31
N ALA A 15 -12.33 14.10 -20.31
CA ALA A 15 -11.04 13.43 -20.26
C ALA A 15 -10.01 14.30 -19.51
N VAL A 16 -9.24 13.67 -18.62
CA VAL A 16 -8.06 14.26 -17.97
C VAL A 16 -6.84 13.42 -18.30
N ILE A 17 -5.79 14.03 -18.81
CA ILE A 17 -4.50 13.37 -19.05
C ILE A 17 -3.49 13.98 -18.09
N GLU A 18 -3.06 13.21 -17.09
CA GLU A 18 -1.91 13.59 -16.27
C GLU A 18 -0.63 13.31 -17.07
N VAL A 19 0.19 14.33 -17.28
CA VAL A 19 1.58 14.19 -17.71
C VAL A 19 2.46 14.39 -16.49
N ALA A 20 3.20 13.36 -16.09
CA ALA A 20 3.94 13.34 -14.84
C ALA A 20 5.36 12.82 -15.01
N LYS A 21 6.27 13.20 -14.11
CA LYS A 21 7.63 12.64 -14.08
C LYS A 21 7.77 11.69 -12.89
N ARG A 22 8.15 10.43 -13.16
CA ARG A 22 8.36 9.39 -12.14
C ARG A 22 9.62 8.60 -12.50
N GLY A 23 10.56 8.51 -11.56
CA GLY A 23 11.80 7.75 -11.75
C GLY A 23 12.61 8.24 -12.95
N GLY A 24 12.61 9.55 -13.22
CA GLY A 24 13.26 10.16 -14.38
C GLY A 24 12.49 10.04 -15.70
N GLN A 25 11.46 9.19 -15.79
CA GLN A 25 10.65 9.00 -16.99
C GLN A 25 9.44 9.93 -17.00
N ASP A 26 9.07 10.41 -18.19
CA ASP A 26 7.79 11.08 -18.41
C ASP A 26 6.72 10.01 -18.66
N ILE A 27 5.65 10.05 -17.86
CA ILE A 27 4.53 9.13 -17.91
C ILE A 27 3.25 9.88 -18.26
N VAL A 28 2.34 9.18 -18.94
CA VAL A 28 1.03 9.70 -19.31
C VAL A 28 -0.04 8.81 -18.68
N ARG A 29 -0.95 9.41 -17.91
CA ARG A 29 -2.06 8.70 -17.25
C ARG A 29 -3.39 9.30 -17.68
N PRO A 30 -4.00 8.77 -18.76
CA PRO A 30 -5.33 9.17 -19.15
C PRO A 30 -6.35 8.69 -18.11
N ARG A 31 -7.30 9.56 -17.78
CA ARG A 31 -8.43 9.33 -16.89
C ARG A 31 -9.69 9.80 -17.61
N HIS A 32 -10.69 8.94 -17.70
CA HIS A 32 -11.98 9.27 -18.29
C HIS A 32 -13.08 8.73 -17.36
N PRO A 33 -14.19 9.46 -17.17
CA PRO A 33 -15.27 8.93 -16.38
C PRO A 33 -15.79 7.59 -16.94
N ASP A 34 -15.99 7.49 -18.25
CA ASP A 34 -16.55 6.27 -18.85
C ASP A 34 -15.54 5.12 -19.01
N ALA A 35 -14.38 5.20 -18.35
CA ALA A 35 -13.42 4.10 -18.33
C ALA A 35 -14.09 2.80 -17.87
N PRO A 36 -14.00 1.69 -18.64
CA PRO A 36 -14.68 0.44 -18.30
C PRO A 36 -14.38 -0.07 -16.90
N LEU A 37 -13.13 0.06 -16.45
CA LEU A 37 -12.72 -0.31 -15.09
C LEU A 37 -13.47 0.47 -14.01
N ARG A 38 -13.86 1.72 -14.29
CA ARG A 38 -14.62 2.56 -13.35
C ARG A 38 -16.11 2.23 -13.41
N THR A 39 -16.70 2.18 -14.61
CA THR A 39 -18.15 2.01 -14.79
C THR A 39 -18.63 0.60 -14.50
N ALA A 40 -17.76 -0.41 -14.62
CA ALA A 40 -18.05 -1.79 -14.26
C ALA A 40 -17.60 -2.18 -12.83
N PHE A 41 -17.06 -1.23 -12.05
CA PHE A 41 -16.60 -1.53 -10.69
C PHE A 41 -17.78 -1.86 -9.77
N THR A 42 -17.75 -3.06 -9.20
CA THR A 42 -18.81 -3.56 -8.30
C THR A 42 -18.37 -3.67 -6.85
N GLY A 43 -17.19 -3.12 -6.53
CA GLY A 43 -16.57 -3.23 -5.21
C GLY A 43 -15.48 -4.30 -5.16
N THR A 44 -14.67 -4.22 -4.12
CA THR A 44 -13.57 -5.15 -3.86
C THR A 44 -14.02 -6.17 -2.83
N PRO A 45 -13.89 -7.48 -3.09
CA PRO A 45 -14.16 -8.50 -2.08
C PRO A 45 -13.25 -8.29 -0.87
N ALA A 46 -13.77 -8.57 0.32
CA ALA A 46 -13.03 -8.45 1.56
C ALA A 46 -13.41 -9.61 2.49
N TYR A 47 -12.51 -9.94 3.41
CA TYR A 47 -12.84 -10.80 4.54
C TYR A 47 -13.88 -10.12 5.44
N ALA A 48 -14.71 -10.92 6.11
CA ALA A 48 -15.55 -10.41 7.19
C ALA A 48 -14.64 -9.88 8.31
N PRO A 49 -14.95 -8.71 8.91
CA PRO A 49 -14.13 -8.15 9.95
C PRO A 49 -14.12 -9.04 11.20
N ASP A 50 -12.94 -9.25 11.76
CA ASP A 50 -12.73 -10.05 12.97
C ASP A 50 -11.83 -9.27 13.94
N PRO A 51 -12.25 -9.03 15.20
CA PRO A 51 -11.46 -8.33 16.20
C PRO A 51 -10.07 -8.92 16.45
N ARG A 52 -9.84 -10.22 16.18
CA ARG A 52 -8.51 -10.83 16.33
C ARG A 52 -7.44 -10.20 15.42
N TRP A 53 -7.89 -9.57 14.34
CA TRP A 53 -7.04 -8.89 13.37
C TRP A 53 -6.76 -7.42 13.71
N THR A 54 -7.27 -6.94 14.84
CA THR A 54 -6.89 -5.66 15.42
C THR A 54 -5.90 -5.91 16.55
N VAL A 55 -4.62 -5.68 16.29
CA VAL A 55 -3.53 -5.94 17.24
C VAL A 55 -2.89 -4.66 17.72
N THR A 56 -2.50 -4.63 18.99
CA THR A 56 -1.70 -3.54 19.56
C THR A 56 -0.22 -3.85 19.35
N GLY A 57 0.50 -2.89 18.79
CA GLY A 57 1.95 -2.93 18.64
C GLY A 57 2.63 -1.74 19.28
N ARG A 58 3.96 -1.72 19.18
CA ARG A 58 4.83 -0.64 19.63
C ARG A 58 5.60 -0.11 18.43
N TYR A 59 5.49 1.18 18.18
CA TYR A 59 6.34 1.90 17.25
C TYR A 59 7.74 2.09 17.84
N VAL A 60 8.75 1.71 17.08
CA VAL A 60 10.17 1.86 17.41
C VAL A 60 10.81 2.73 16.33
N PRO A 61 11.16 3.99 16.62
CA PRO A 61 11.84 4.86 15.68
C PRO A 61 13.24 4.32 15.38
N PHE A 62 13.74 4.58 14.17
CA PHE A 62 15.16 4.40 13.87
C PHE A 62 15.94 5.64 14.30
N ASP A 63 17.21 5.46 14.69
CA ASP A 63 18.11 6.58 15.07
C ASP A 63 18.21 7.64 13.97
N THR A 64 18.23 7.18 12.72
CA THR A 64 18.07 7.99 11.52
C THR A 64 17.09 7.31 10.56
N PRO A 65 16.26 8.07 9.82
CA PRO A 65 15.42 7.50 8.79
C PRO A 65 16.24 6.66 7.80
N ARG A 66 15.75 5.47 7.49
CA ARG A 66 16.48 4.51 6.66
C ARG A 66 15.97 4.58 5.22
N PRO A 67 16.84 4.86 4.23
CA PRO A 67 16.45 4.74 2.83
C PRO A 67 16.10 3.28 2.57
N THR A 68 14.84 3.04 2.28
CA THR A 68 14.29 1.71 2.06
C THR A 68 13.84 1.63 0.62
N THR A 69 14.55 0.83 -0.16
CA THR A 69 14.18 0.55 -1.54
C THR A 69 12.93 -0.31 -1.54
N VAL A 70 11.88 0.20 -2.15
CA VAL A 70 10.73 -0.58 -2.54
C VAL A 70 10.74 -0.70 -4.05
N GLY A 71 10.64 -1.93 -4.55
CA GLY A 71 10.42 -2.14 -5.98
C GLY A 71 9.11 -1.49 -6.43
N ALA A 72 8.88 -1.37 -7.73
CA ALA A 72 7.59 -1.00 -8.28
C ALA A 72 6.96 -2.19 -9.00
N ALA A 73 5.63 -2.15 -9.19
CA ALA A 73 4.92 -3.12 -10.03
C ALA A 73 5.37 -3.10 -11.51
N VAL A 74 6.04 -2.04 -11.96
CA VAL A 74 6.63 -1.93 -13.29
C VAL A 74 8.12 -2.29 -13.21
N GLU A 75 8.54 -3.24 -14.05
CA GLU A 75 9.95 -3.65 -14.14
C GLU A 75 10.86 -2.44 -14.40
N SER A 76 12.04 -2.41 -13.76
CA SER A 76 13.04 -1.33 -13.78
C SER A 76 12.73 -0.03 -13.01
N LEU A 77 11.57 0.08 -12.35
CA LEU A 77 11.28 1.19 -11.44
C LEU A 77 11.45 0.79 -9.97
N GLU A 78 12.17 1.62 -9.22
CA GLU A 78 12.31 1.54 -7.76
C GLU A 78 11.91 2.88 -7.14
N HIS A 79 11.32 2.83 -5.95
CA HIS A 79 11.16 4.01 -5.12
C HIS A 79 12.01 3.85 -3.85
N VAL A 80 12.70 4.92 -3.45
CA VAL A 80 13.31 4.99 -2.13
C VAL A 80 12.40 5.81 -1.24
N TYR A 81 11.96 5.22 -0.13
CA TYR A 81 11.27 5.91 0.94
C TYR A 81 12.17 5.96 2.16
N ASP A 82 12.21 7.12 2.81
CA ASP A 82 12.84 7.25 4.12
C ASP A 82 11.89 6.69 5.18
N ALA A 83 12.19 5.48 5.66
CA ALA A 83 11.42 4.83 6.71
C ALA A 83 11.83 5.42 8.08
N PRO A 84 10.92 6.04 8.83
CA PRO A 84 11.24 6.64 10.14
C PRO A 84 11.38 5.61 11.27
N GLY A 85 10.89 4.38 11.07
CA GLY A 85 10.89 3.35 12.11
C GLY A 85 10.17 2.09 11.68
N ARG A 86 9.90 1.22 12.66
CA ARG A 86 9.11 -0.01 12.48
C ARG A 86 8.07 -0.16 13.59
N VAL A 87 7.07 -0.98 13.35
CA VAL A 87 6.09 -1.39 14.33
C VAL A 87 6.33 -2.84 14.71
N GLU A 88 6.60 -3.10 15.98
CA GLU A 88 6.73 -4.43 16.58
C GLU A 88 5.40 -4.84 17.20
N PHE A 89 4.95 -6.06 16.96
CA PHE A 89 3.69 -6.56 17.52
C PHE A 89 3.74 -8.07 17.70
N GLU A 90 2.76 -8.60 18.42
CA GLU A 90 2.56 -10.04 18.58
C GLU A 90 1.25 -10.44 17.90
N LEU A 91 1.28 -11.57 17.18
CA LEU A 91 0.10 -12.16 16.56
C LEU A 91 0.22 -13.68 16.67
N ASP A 92 -0.80 -14.31 17.25
CA ASP A 92 -0.84 -15.76 17.50
C ASP A 92 0.44 -16.32 18.17
N GLY A 93 0.95 -15.60 19.18
CA GLY A 93 2.17 -16.01 19.92
C GLY A 93 3.49 -15.76 19.19
N ARG A 94 3.46 -15.08 18.03
CA ARG A 94 4.65 -14.78 17.22
C ARG A 94 4.98 -13.30 17.30
N SER A 95 6.22 -12.98 17.68
CA SER A 95 6.77 -11.64 17.51
C SER A 95 7.01 -11.35 16.03
N LEU A 96 6.39 -10.27 15.55
CA LEU A 96 6.45 -9.80 14.16
C LEU A 96 6.82 -8.32 14.13
N SER A 97 7.26 -7.85 12.97
CA SER A 97 7.52 -6.44 12.76
C SER A 97 7.21 -6.00 11.33
N LEU A 98 6.82 -4.74 11.17
CA LEU A 98 6.66 -4.09 9.87
C LEU A 98 7.41 -2.75 9.88
N THR A 99 8.35 -2.56 8.94
CA THR A 99 8.91 -1.25 8.60
C THR A 99 7.76 -0.33 8.16
N ALA A 100 7.68 0.85 8.79
CA ALA A 100 6.64 1.84 8.54
C ALA A 100 7.20 3.00 7.72
N PHE A 101 6.32 3.62 6.94
CA PHE A 101 6.60 4.76 6.08
C PHE A 101 5.71 5.94 6.47
N PRO A 102 6.06 7.19 6.11
CA PRO A 102 5.17 8.32 6.27
C PRO A 102 3.84 8.08 5.54
N GLY A 103 2.74 8.20 6.29
CA GLY A 103 1.38 8.07 5.78
C GLY A 103 0.79 9.39 5.32
N HIS A 104 -0.48 9.37 4.94
CA HIS A 104 -1.21 10.60 4.59
C HIS A 104 -1.65 11.35 5.85
N GLY A 105 -1.13 12.55 6.07
CA GLY A 105 -1.42 13.38 7.24
C GLY A 105 -0.28 13.44 8.24
N ALA A 106 -0.27 14.47 9.08
CA ALA A 106 0.82 14.71 10.03
C ALA A 106 0.96 13.57 11.04
N GLY A 107 2.16 12.99 11.15
CA GLY A 107 2.49 11.93 12.09
C GLY A 107 1.88 10.55 11.79
N ARG A 108 1.00 10.45 10.78
CA ARG A 108 0.39 9.18 10.39
C ARG A 108 1.43 8.31 9.68
N LEU A 109 1.25 7.00 9.81
CA LEU A 109 2.14 6.01 9.20
C LEU A 109 1.36 5.15 8.21
N MET A 110 2.12 4.49 7.34
CA MET A 110 1.62 3.48 6.42
C MET A 110 2.58 2.31 6.44
N VAL A 111 2.05 1.09 6.45
CA VAL A 111 2.82 -0.13 6.22
C VAL A 111 2.36 -0.77 4.91
N LEU A 112 3.33 -1.14 4.08
CA LEU A 112 3.11 -2.01 2.93
C LEU A 112 3.55 -3.40 3.32
N PHE A 113 2.76 -4.43 3.06
CA PHE A 113 3.12 -5.79 3.46
C PHE A 113 2.62 -6.84 2.48
N THR A 114 3.25 -8.00 2.55
CA THR A 114 2.72 -9.28 2.04
C THR A 114 2.66 -10.26 3.19
N ASP A 115 1.85 -11.29 3.04
CA ASP A 115 1.65 -12.32 4.05
C ASP A 115 1.33 -13.67 3.38
N ALA A 116 1.05 -14.72 4.14
CA ALA A 116 0.82 -16.04 3.57
C ALA A 116 -0.48 -16.15 2.73
N THR A 117 -1.37 -15.16 2.78
CA THR A 117 -2.54 -15.07 1.88
C THR A 117 -2.22 -14.46 0.51
N SER A 118 -1.08 -13.79 0.36
CA SER A 118 -0.72 -13.05 -0.85
C SER A 118 -0.56 -13.99 -2.05
N GLY A 119 -1.33 -13.74 -3.11
CA GLY A 119 -1.36 -14.57 -4.32
C GLY A 119 -2.25 -15.81 -4.21
N VAL A 120 -2.85 -16.05 -3.05
CA VAL A 120 -3.79 -17.16 -2.81
C VAL A 120 -5.22 -16.61 -2.71
N THR A 121 -5.45 -15.70 -1.77
CA THR A 121 -6.76 -15.08 -1.51
C THR A 121 -6.70 -13.56 -1.48
N THR A 122 -5.51 -12.98 -1.32
CA THR A 122 -5.27 -11.53 -1.35
C THR A 122 -4.31 -11.18 -2.49
N TYR A 123 -4.29 -9.91 -2.89
CA TYR A 123 -3.49 -9.49 -4.05
C TYR A 123 -2.00 -9.78 -3.83
N ALA A 124 -1.35 -10.35 -4.85
CA ALA A 124 -0.02 -10.96 -4.72
C ALA A 124 1.09 -9.96 -4.38
N ALA A 125 1.03 -8.75 -4.95
CA ALA A 125 2.15 -7.83 -4.89
C ALA A 125 2.25 -7.10 -3.55
N ASN A 126 1.12 -6.67 -2.99
CA ASN A 126 1.07 -5.92 -1.73
C ASN A 126 -0.36 -5.71 -1.24
N ARG A 127 -0.46 -5.37 0.04
CA ARG A 127 -1.55 -4.58 0.63
C ARG A 127 -0.95 -3.43 1.46
N SER A 128 -1.74 -2.38 1.67
CA SER A 128 -1.40 -1.26 2.54
C SER A 128 -2.32 -1.23 3.76
N LEU A 129 -1.75 -0.87 4.90
CA LEU A 129 -2.49 -0.51 6.10
C LEU A 129 -2.06 0.88 6.55
N SER A 130 -3.03 1.78 6.69
CA SER A 130 -2.83 3.10 7.28
C SER A 130 -2.90 3.01 8.80
N LEU A 131 -1.99 3.68 9.48
CA LEU A 131 -1.90 3.72 10.93
C LEU A 131 -2.07 5.17 11.41
N GLU A 132 -2.79 5.34 12.52
CA GLU A 132 -2.83 6.61 13.24
C GLU A 132 -1.46 6.92 13.86
N PRO A 133 -1.18 8.19 14.23
CA PRO A 133 0.08 8.53 14.87
C PRO A 133 0.29 7.69 16.14
N PRO A 134 1.50 7.18 16.40
CA PRO A 134 1.79 6.49 17.65
C PRO A 134 1.45 7.37 18.84
N ALA A 135 0.93 6.76 19.90
CA ALA A 135 0.74 7.43 21.18
C ALA A 135 2.11 7.83 21.79
N ALA A 136 2.08 8.68 22.82
CA ALA A 136 3.30 9.20 23.45
C ALA A 136 4.21 8.11 24.03
N ASP A 137 3.66 6.96 24.41
CA ASP A 137 4.37 5.79 24.90
C ASP A 137 4.83 4.84 23.77
N GLY A 138 4.59 5.21 22.51
CA GLY A 138 4.89 4.41 21.32
C GLY A 138 3.81 3.41 20.95
N THR A 139 2.69 3.33 21.67
CA THR A 139 1.60 2.41 21.35
C THR A 139 0.97 2.77 19.99
N VAL A 140 0.72 1.75 19.15
CA VAL A 140 0.03 1.90 17.86
C VAL A 140 -0.89 0.72 17.62
N VAL A 141 -2.05 0.95 17.01
CA VAL A 141 -3.02 -0.10 16.66
C VAL A 141 -2.84 -0.47 15.19
N LEU A 142 -2.67 -1.75 14.91
CA LEU A 142 -2.70 -2.32 13.56
C LEU A 142 -4.04 -3.02 13.36
N ASP A 143 -4.97 -2.38 12.65
CA ASP A 143 -6.26 -2.98 12.29
C ASP A 143 -6.20 -3.58 10.89
N PHE A 144 -5.77 -4.84 10.78
CA PHE A 144 -5.64 -5.52 9.48
C PHE A 144 -6.99 -5.70 8.76
N ASN A 145 -8.12 -5.56 9.45
CA ASN A 145 -9.44 -5.50 8.80
C ASN A 145 -9.57 -4.31 7.82
N ARG A 146 -8.72 -3.29 7.99
CA ARG A 146 -8.65 -2.10 7.13
C ARG A 146 -7.55 -2.18 6.07
N ALA A 147 -6.89 -3.32 5.92
CA ALA A 147 -5.89 -3.49 4.88
C ALA A 147 -6.55 -3.37 3.49
N THR A 148 -5.99 -2.53 2.63
CA THR A 148 -6.50 -2.23 1.28
C THR A 148 -5.48 -2.56 0.20
N ASN A 149 -5.99 -2.94 -0.97
CA ASN A 149 -5.20 -3.08 -2.18
C ASN A 149 -4.77 -1.71 -2.71
N LEU A 150 -3.58 -1.65 -3.29
CA LEU A 150 -3.12 -0.49 -4.06
C LEU A 150 -3.68 -0.52 -5.50
N PRO A 151 -3.62 0.60 -6.25
CA PRO A 151 -4.09 0.68 -7.63
C PRO A 151 -3.59 -0.43 -8.56
N CYS A 152 -2.37 -0.95 -8.38
CA CYS A 152 -1.83 -2.06 -9.15
C CYS A 152 -2.67 -3.34 -9.08
N ALA A 153 -3.46 -3.51 -8.03
CA ALA A 153 -4.38 -4.64 -7.94
C ALA A 153 -5.49 -4.58 -9.01
N TYR A 154 -5.83 -3.38 -9.49
CA TYR A 154 -6.94 -3.17 -10.42
C TYR A 154 -6.49 -2.88 -11.85
N THR A 155 -5.23 -2.43 -12.03
CA THR A 155 -4.69 -2.09 -13.36
C THR A 155 -3.19 -2.37 -13.44
N ASP A 156 -2.74 -2.85 -14.60
CA ASP A 156 -1.32 -3.07 -14.89
C ASP A 156 -0.55 -1.77 -15.15
N LEU A 157 -1.26 -0.65 -15.31
CA LEU A 157 -0.66 0.66 -15.60
C LEU A 157 -0.18 1.40 -14.34
N ALA A 158 -0.43 0.85 -13.15
CA ALA A 158 -0.09 1.52 -11.90
C ALA A 158 1.34 1.18 -11.44
N THR A 159 2.12 2.22 -11.14
CA THR A 159 3.51 2.13 -10.64
C THR A 159 3.54 2.04 -9.12
N CYS A 160 2.81 1.10 -8.52
CA CYS A 160 2.72 1.00 -7.06
C CYS A 160 4.02 0.47 -6.43
N PRO A 161 4.40 0.95 -5.24
CA PRO A 161 5.52 0.39 -4.49
C PRO A 161 5.22 -1.04 -4.00
N LEU A 162 6.24 -1.89 -3.98
CA LEU A 162 6.25 -3.21 -3.35
C LEU A 162 6.68 -3.08 -1.88
N PRO A 163 6.25 -3.95 -0.96
CA PRO A 163 6.79 -3.93 0.39
C PRO A 163 8.30 -4.25 0.37
N PRO A 164 9.09 -3.71 1.32
CA PRO A 164 10.45 -4.18 1.50
C PRO A 164 10.44 -5.64 1.98
N ALA A 165 11.55 -6.36 1.77
CA ALA A 165 11.61 -7.79 2.01
C ALA A 165 11.26 -8.18 3.46
N GLU A 166 11.64 -7.34 4.43
CA GLU A 166 11.33 -7.54 5.85
C GLU A 166 9.85 -7.37 6.19
N ASN A 167 9.04 -6.76 5.32
CA ASN A 167 7.58 -6.63 5.50
C ASN A 167 6.80 -7.82 4.93
N ARG A 168 7.47 -8.96 4.72
CA ARG A 168 6.82 -10.23 4.41
C ARG A 168 6.52 -10.98 5.70
N LEU A 169 5.24 -11.01 6.07
CA LEU A 169 4.78 -11.72 7.25
C LEU A 169 4.62 -13.22 6.95
N PRO A 170 5.07 -14.13 7.82
CA PRO A 170 4.97 -15.57 7.60
C PRO A 170 3.59 -16.15 7.96
N VAL A 171 2.66 -15.32 8.44
CA VAL A 171 1.32 -15.72 8.90
C VAL A 171 0.27 -15.39 7.82
N ALA A 172 -0.85 -16.09 7.80
CA ALA A 172 -1.95 -15.80 6.87
C ALA A 172 -2.88 -14.75 7.49
N ILE A 173 -2.86 -13.52 6.98
CA ILE A 173 -3.73 -12.44 7.46
C ILE A 173 -5.02 -12.44 6.64
N GLU A 174 -6.00 -13.21 7.12
CA GLU A 174 -7.34 -13.37 6.57
C GLU A 174 -8.27 -12.21 6.99
N ALA A 175 -7.83 -10.98 6.72
CA ALA A 175 -8.51 -9.74 7.05
C ALA A 175 -8.40 -8.74 5.89
N GLY A 176 -9.31 -7.78 5.81
CA GLY A 176 -9.23 -6.70 4.81
C GLY A 176 -9.53 -7.16 3.37
N GLN A 177 -9.07 -6.38 2.40
CA GLN A 177 -9.35 -6.61 0.99
C GLN A 177 -8.67 -7.88 0.44
N LYS A 178 -9.41 -8.61 -0.38
CA LYS A 178 -9.00 -9.81 -1.12
C LYS A 178 -8.57 -9.43 -2.55
N ILE A 179 -8.24 -10.43 -3.36
CA ILE A 179 -8.02 -10.24 -4.81
C ILE A 179 -9.24 -9.51 -5.42
N PRO A 180 -9.06 -8.45 -6.22
CA PRO A 180 -10.15 -7.79 -6.92
C PRO A 180 -10.89 -8.71 -7.88
N ARG A 181 -12.18 -8.44 -8.16
CA ARG A 181 -12.99 -9.27 -9.07
C ARG A 181 -12.44 -9.27 -10.49
N GLU A 182 -11.86 -8.15 -10.90
CA GLU A 182 -11.20 -7.93 -12.19
C GLU A 182 -9.96 -8.82 -12.38
N ARG A 183 -9.41 -9.35 -11.27
CA ARG A 183 -8.31 -10.31 -11.23
C ARG A 183 -8.79 -11.73 -10.89
N GLY A 184 -10.09 -12.00 -10.96
CA GLY A 184 -10.68 -13.31 -10.67
C GLY A 184 -10.91 -13.59 -9.17
N GLY A 185 -10.82 -12.58 -8.31
CA GLY A 185 -11.09 -12.73 -6.89
C GLY A 185 -12.57 -12.91 -6.56
N SER A 186 -12.86 -13.80 -5.62
CA SER A 186 -14.21 -14.10 -5.13
C SER A 186 -14.45 -13.58 -3.72
#